data_AF-A0A6P1YDE6-F1
#
_entry.id   AF-A0A6P1YDE6-F1
#
_cell.length_a   1.000
_cell.length_b   1.000
_cell.length_c   1.000
_cell.angle_alpha   90.00
_cell.angle_beta   90.00
_cell.angle_gamma   90.00
#
_symmetry.space_group_name_H-M   'P 1'
#
loop_
_entity.id
_entity.type
_entity.pdbx_description
1 polymer ?
#
loop_
_entity_poly.entity_id
_entity_poly.type
_entity_poly.pdbx_seq_one_letter_code
_entity_poly.pdbx_strand_id
1 'polypeptide(L)' 'MITQSKGKLLKIYISEFDKYNGQLLYHLIVEQAKILEMAGITVYRGIEG' A
#
# COMPACT_ATOMS: atom_id res chain seq x y z
N MET A 1 -10.39 0.42 -28.85
CA MET A 1 -9.05 -0.16 -28.67
C MET A 1 -8.77 -0.19 -27.18
N ILE A 2 -8.61 -1.37 -26.58
CA ILE A 2 -8.36 -1.50 -25.14
C ILE A 2 -6.84 -1.43 -24.96
N THR A 3 -6.32 -0.28 -24.55
CA THR A 3 -4.90 -0.11 -24.27
C THR A 3 -4.56 -0.93 -23.02
N GLN A 4 -3.83 -2.04 -23.16
CA GLN A 4 -3.22 -2.71 -22.01
C GLN A 4 -2.16 -1.77 -21.41
N SER A 5 -2.54 -0.99 -20.41
CA SER A 5 -1.60 -0.22 -19.60
C SER A 5 -0.65 -1.18 -18.89
N LYS A 6 0.68 -0.96 -18.97
CA LYS A 6 1.73 -1.78 -18.33
C LYS A 6 1.78 -1.63 -16.79
N GLY A 7 0.66 -1.34 -16.14
CA GLY A 7 0.58 -1.30 -14.68
C GLY A 7 0.73 -2.71 -14.12
N LYS A 8 1.47 -2.85 -13.02
CA LYS A 8 1.52 -4.08 -12.23
C LYS A 8 0.74 -3.87 -10.94
N LEU A 9 -0.01 -4.89 -10.51
CA LEU A 9 -0.66 -4.90 -9.20
C LEU A 9 0.38 -5.31 -8.14
N LEU A 10 0.62 -4.43 -7.17
CA LEU A 10 1.41 -4.72 -5.97
C LEU A 10 0.47 -4.96 -4.80
N LYS A 11 0.64 -6.08 -4.08
CA LYS A 11 -0.06 -6.38 -2.84
C LYS A 11 0.96 -6.50 -1.71
N ILE A 12 0.71 -5.82 -0.61
CA ILE A 12 1.55 -5.83 0.58
C ILE A 12 0.68 -6.34 1.73
N TYR A 13 1.15 -7.36 2.43
CA TYR A 13 0.49 -7.95 3.59
C TYR A 13 1.37 -7.69 4.81
N ILE A 14 0.81 -7.04 5.82
CA ILE A 14 1.48 -6.69 7.08
C ILE A 14 0.47 -6.79 8.22
N SER A 15 0.97 -6.85 9.45
CA SER A 15 0.11 -6.80 10.64
C SER A 15 -0.39 -5.38 10.89
N GLU A 16 -1.58 -5.24 11.47
CA GLU A 16 -2.12 -3.93 11.88
C GLU A 16 -1.22 -3.23 12.90
N PHE A 17 -0.51 -4.02 13.72
CA PHE A 17 0.30 -3.51 14.82
C PHE A 17 1.76 -3.24 14.44
N ASP A 18 2.15 -3.52 13.19
CA ASP A 18 3.52 -3.28 12.74
C ASP A 18 3.85 -1.78 12.79
N LYS A 19 5.02 -1.48 13.36
CA LYS A 19 5.52 -0.12 13.49
C LYS A 19 6.92 0.00 12.93
N TYR A 20 7.19 1.16 12.34
CA TYR A 20 8.53 1.57 11.94
C TYR A 20 8.76 2.99 12.46
N ASN A 21 9.87 3.19 13.18
CA ASN A 21 10.20 4.46 13.86
C ASN A 21 9.03 5.03 14.70
N GLY A 22 8.29 4.15 15.40
CA GLY A 22 7.16 4.53 16.26
C GLY A 22 5.84 4.83 15.54
N GLN A 23 5.83 4.84 14.21
CA GLN A 23 4.63 5.07 13.39
C GLN A 23 4.08 3.76 12.82
N LEU A 24 2.76 3.70 12.58
CA LEU A 24 2.12 2.52 11.98
C LEU A 24 2.65 2.29 10.56
N LEU A 25 3.10 1.07 10.29
CA LEU A 25 3.79 0.74 9.05
C LEU A 25 2.90 0.94 7.81
N TYR A 26 1.61 0.61 7.90
CA TYR A 26 0.68 0.84 6.78
C TYR A 26 0.57 2.33 6.43
N HIS A 27 0.64 3.22 7.43
CA HIS A 27 0.57 4.67 7.21
C HIS A 27 1.80 5.14 6.44
N LEU A 28 2.98 4.71 6.86
CA LEU A 28 4.24 5.02 6.18
C LEU A 28 4.26 4.52 4.74
N ILE A 29 3.70 3.34 4.46
CA ILE A 29 3.60 2.82 3.08
C ILE A 29 2.70 3.72 2.22
N VAL A 30 1.58 4.21 2.77
CA VAL A 30 0.69 5.15 2.05
C VAL A 30 1.41 6.46 1.77
N GLU A 31 2.13 7.02 2.75
CA GLU A 31 2.93 8.23 2.56
C GLU A 31 4.02 8.02 1.50
N GLN A 32 4.70 6.89 1.54
CA GLN A 32 5.75 6.57 0.58
C GLN A 32 5.19 6.39 -0.84
N ALA A 33 4.00 5.78 -1.00
CA ALA A 33 3.33 5.67 -2.29
C ALA A 33 2.99 7.05 -2.88
N LYS A 34 2.64 8.02 -2.03
CA LYS A 34 2.43 9.42 -2.43
C LYS A 34 3.73 10.11 -2.84
N ILE A 35 4.81 9.93 -2.08
CA ILE A 35 6.14 10.49 -2.40
C ILE A 35 6.67 9.94 -3.74
N LEU A 36 6.41 8.66 -4.02
CA LEU A 36 6.81 7.99 -5.27
C LEU A 36 5.86 8.29 -6.45
N GLU A 37 4.85 9.15 -6.25
CA GLU A 37 3.86 9.51 -7.27
C GLU A 37 3.20 8.28 -7.93
N MET A 38 2.92 7.24 -7.13
CA MET A 38 2.21 6.06 -7.61
C MET A 38 0.80 6.43 -8.06
N ALA A 39 0.29 5.70 -9.06
CA ALA A 39 -1.05 5.92 -9.60
C ALA A 39 -2.18 5.86 -8.54
N GLY A 40 -1.96 5.10 -7.46
CA GLY A 40 -2.86 5.04 -6.31
C GLY A 40 -2.52 3.88 -5.38
N ILE A 41 -3.13 3.89 -4.20
CA ILE A 41 -3.04 2.82 -3.20
C ILE A 41 -4.40 2.63 -2.52
N THR A 42 -4.72 1.41 -2.14
CA THR A 42 -5.92 1.08 -1.37
C THR A 42 -5.52 0.18 -0.20
N VAL A 43 -5.99 0.52 0.99
CA VAL A 43 -5.70 -0.22 2.22
C VAL A 43 -6.93 -1.01 2.63
N TYR A 44 -6.73 -2.28 2.97
CA TYR A 44 -7.76 -3.15 3.52
C TYR A 44 -7.36 -3.57 4.93
N ARG A 45 -8.33 -3.63 5.84
CA ARG A 45 -8.17 -4.22 7.17
C ARG A 45 -8.86 -5.57 7.18
N GLY A 46 -8.08 -6.64 7.31
CA GLY A 46 -8.63 -7.99 7.52
C GLY A 46 -9.31 -8.09 8.88
N ILE A 47 -10.34 -8.91 8.96
CA ILE A 47 -10.99 -9.23 10.24
C ILE A 47 -10.23 -10.33 11.00
N GLU A 48 -9.51 -11.17 10.26
CA GLU A 48 -8.67 -12.27 10.76
C GLU A 48 -7.49 -12.45 9.79
N GLY A 49 -6.35 -12.94 10.29
CA GLY A 49 -5.12 -13.11 9.51
C GLY A 49 -3.91 -13.42 10.37
#